data_AF-M0AH62-F1
#
_entry.id   AF-M0AH62-F1
#
_cell.length_a   1.000
_cell.length_b   1.000
_cell.length_c   1.000
_cell.angle_alpha   90.00
_cell.angle_beta   90.00
_cell.angle_gamma   90.00
#
_symmetry.space_group_name_H-M   'P 1'
#
loop_
_entity.id
_entity.type
_entity.pdbx_description
1 polymer ?
#
loop_
_entity_poly.entity_id
_entity_poly.type
_entity_poly.pdbx_seq_one_letter_code
_entity_poly.pdbx_strand_id
1 'polypeptide(L)' 'MVSVTTVPWSPVDHSTCEHCGAHVTDQFRRVFGDDQDQAHRCSECDTYARLSRGSAAGVDVPVPDPETSPGRHGGEADA' A
#
# COMPACT_ATOMS: atom_id res chain seq x y z
N MET A 1 -13.26 40.02 14.07
CA MET A 1 -12.98 39.41 12.76
C MET A 1 -11.80 38.49 12.94
N VAL A 2 -11.95 37.18 12.74
CA VAL A 2 -10.84 36.23 12.69
C VAL A 2 -10.78 35.69 11.28
N SER A 3 -9.73 36.04 10.53
CA SER A 3 -9.52 35.54 9.18
C SER A 3 -8.83 34.19 9.27
N VAL A 4 -9.58 33.11 9.05
CA VAL A 4 -8.99 31.77 8.91
C VAL A 4 -8.45 31.63 7.49
N THR A 5 -7.13 31.49 7.37
CA THR A 5 -6.48 31.24 6.09
C THR A 5 -6.61 29.75 5.79
N THR A 6 -7.54 29.38 4.91
CA THR A 6 -7.64 28.01 4.41
C THR A 6 -6.51 27.78 3.41
N VAL A 7 -5.44 27.11 3.83
CA VAL A 7 -4.43 26.57 2.91
C VAL A 7 -5.12 25.53 2.02
N PRO A 8 -4.97 25.60 0.69
CA PRO A 8 -5.39 24.51 -0.19
C PRO A 8 -4.44 23.35 0.05
N TRP A 9 -4.78 22.49 1.00
CA TRP A 9 -4.23 21.15 1.02
C TRP A 9 -4.85 20.46 -0.19
N SER A 10 -4.06 20.33 -1.25
CA SER A 10 -4.36 19.35 -2.29
C SER A 10 -4.05 17.99 -1.67
N PRO A 11 -5.05 17.14 -1.37
CA PRO A 11 -4.77 15.72 -1.34
C PRO A 11 -4.38 15.42 -2.78
N VAL A 12 -3.09 15.32 -3.03
CA VAL A 12 -2.64 14.82 -4.32
C VAL A 12 -3.25 13.43 -4.40
N ASP A 13 -4.09 13.22 -5.40
CA ASP A 13 -4.91 12.00 -5.57
C ASP A 13 -4.02 10.84 -6.04
N HIS A 14 -2.96 10.59 -5.28
CA HIS A 14 -2.29 9.32 -5.28
C HIS A 14 -3.27 8.41 -4.56
N SER A 15 -4.17 7.78 -5.31
CA SER A 15 -5.13 6.77 -4.81
C SER A 15 -4.86 5.40 -5.43
N THR A 16 -3.74 5.22 -6.13
CA THR A 16 -3.42 4.02 -6.93
C THR A 16 -2.01 3.46 -6.70
N CYS A 17 -1.87 2.17 -6.50
CA CYS A 17 -0.58 1.49 -6.37
C CYS A 17 0.27 1.65 -7.64
N GLU A 18 1.53 2.06 -7.52
CA GLU A 18 2.43 2.26 -8.68
C GLU A 18 2.79 0.92 -9.37
N HIS A 19 2.79 -0.20 -8.65
CA HIS A 19 3.16 -1.51 -9.23
C HIS A 19 2.04 -2.21 -9.98
N CYS A 20 0.80 -2.14 -9.47
CA CYS A 20 -0.34 -2.88 -10.06
C CYS A 20 -1.53 -2.01 -10.47
N GLY A 21 -1.51 -0.71 -10.17
CA GLY A 21 -2.61 0.20 -10.46
C GLY A 21 -3.85 0.02 -9.58
N ALA A 22 -3.85 -0.90 -8.62
CA ALA A 22 -4.97 -1.12 -7.71
C ALA A 22 -5.24 0.11 -6.83
N HIS A 23 -6.51 0.33 -6.48
CA HIS A 23 -6.87 1.44 -5.60
C HIS A 23 -6.33 1.22 -4.18
N VAL A 24 -5.60 2.20 -3.63
CA VAL A 24 -5.12 2.21 -2.25
C VAL A 24 -5.48 3.52 -1.55
N THR A 25 -5.82 3.42 -0.26
CA THR A 25 -6.32 4.54 0.51
C THR A 25 -5.20 5.51 0.91
N ASP A 26 -5.53 6.79 1.09
CA ASP A 26 -4.59 7.80 1.63
C ASP A 26 -3.99 7.36 2.98
N GLN A 27 -4.78 6.73 3.85
CA GLN A 27 -4.27 6.22 5.12
C GLN A 27 -3.25 5.09 4.94
N PHE A 28 -3.42 4.24 3.93
CA PHE A 28 -2.47 3.18 3.62
C PHE A 28 -1.12 3.77 3.18
N ARG A 29 -1.16 4.79 2.32
CA ARG A 29 0.02 5.51 1.86
C ARG A 29 0.81 6.17 2.97
N ARG A 30 0.14 6.81 3.92
CA ARG A 30 0.83 7.45 5.05
C ARG A 30 1.57 6.48 5.96
N VAL A 31 1.15 5.21 5.99
CA VAL A 31 1.74 4.19 6.87
C VAL A 31 2.77 3.35 6.12
N PHE A 32 2.51 3.05 4.86
CA PHE A 32 3.27 2.07 4.08
C PHE A 32 3.94 2.64 2.83
N GLY A 33 3.58 3.86 2.43
CA GLY A 33 4.18 4.56 1.31
C GLY A 33 5.61 5.00 1.60
N ASP A 34 6.26 5.50 0.56
CA ASP A 34 7.60 6.08 0.65
C ASP A 34 7.60 7.50 1.27
N ASP A 35 8.75 8.16 1.29
CA ASP A 35 8.92 9.54 1.74
C ASP A 35 8.03 10.57 1.02
N GLN A 36 7.35 10.19 -0.07
CA GLN A 36 6.43 11.01 -0.84
C GLN A 36 4.97 10.55 -0.69
N ASP A 37 4.65 9.71 0.30
CA ASP A 37 3.35 9.08 0.48
C ASP A 37 2.92 8.25 -0.76
N GLN A 38 3.87 7.72 -1.54
CA GLN A 38 3.58 6.88 -2.71
C GLN A 38 3.70 5.41 -2.35
N ALA A 39 2.61 4.67 -2.59
CA ALA A 39 2.57 3.23 -2.38
C ALA A 39 3.03 2.51 -3.66
N HIS A 40 4.24 1.95 -3.62
CA HIS A 40 4.79 1.10 -4.67
C HIS A 40 4.12 -0.27 -4.69
N ARG A 41 3.79 -0.85 -3.53
CA ARG A 41 3.06 -2.13 -3.40
C ARG A 41 1.80 -1.94 -2.57
N CYS A 42 0.81 -2.82 -2.74
CA CYS A 42 -0.48 -2.77 -2.04
C CYS A 42 -0.87 -4.14 -1.48
N SER A 43 -1.93 -4.21 -0.69
CA SER A 43 -2.44 -5.47 -0.11
C SER A 43 -2.95 -6.48 -1.13
N GLU A 44 -3.23 -6.06 -2.37
CA GLU A 44 -3.64 -6.96 -3.46
C GLU A 44 -2.44 -7.65 -4.12
N CYS A 45 -1.34 -6.90 -4.33
CA CYS A 45 -0.14 -7.42 -4.98
C CYS A 45 0.97 -7.83 -4.00
N ASP A 46 0.73 -7.70 -2.69
CA ASP A 46 1.70 -7.95 -1.64
C ASP A 46 1.02 -8.37 -0.33
N THR A 47 1.74 -9.08 0.54
CA THR A 47 1.24 -9.49 1.86
C THR A 47 1.48 -8.42 2.90
N TYR A 48 0.56 -8.29 3.86
CA TYR A 48 0.74 -7.47 5.06
C TYR A 48 2.09 -7.68 5.79
N ALA A 49 2.65 -8.90 5.75
CA ALA A 49 3.95 -9.23 6.33
C ALA A 49 5.15 -8.52 5.65
N ARG A 50 5.05 -8.26 4.35
CA ARG A 50 6.03 -7.49 3.55
C ARG A 50 5.77 -6.00 3.66
N LEU A 51 4.52 -5.59 3.58
CA LEU A 51 4.08 -4.21 3.79
C LEU A 51 4.56 -3.65 5.14
N SER A 52 4.37 -4.41 6.23
CA SER A 52 4.84 -4.05 7.58
C SER A 52 6.36 -3.92 7.71
N ARG A 53 7.11 -4.45 6.75
CA ARG A 53 8.59 -4.37 6.69
C ARG A 53 9.08 -3.30 5.71
N GLY A 54 8.17 -2.56 5.07
CA GLY A 54 8.49 -1.46 4.16
C GLY A 54 8.45 -1.81 2.67
N SER A 55 7.94 -2.99 2.25
CA SER A 55 7.88 -3.32 0.82
C SER A 55 7.05 -2.35 -0.02
N ALA A 56 6.03 -1.71 0.57
CA ALA A 56 5.25 -0.68 -0.11
C ALA A 56 6.00 0.64 -0.33
N ALA A 57 7.09 0.89 0.41
CA ALA A 57 8.00 2.00 0.15
C ALA A 57 9.09 1.65 -0.88
N GLY A 58 9.01 0.47 -1.52
CA GLY A 58 10.03 -0.02 -2.45
C GLY A 58 11.23 -0.69 -1.76
N VAL A 59 11.14 -1.00 -0.47
CA VAL A 59 12.18 -1.73 0.26
C VAL A 59 12.17 -3.20 -0.16
N ASP A 60 13.33 -3.72 -0.57
CA ASP A 60 13.49 -5.14 -0.87
C ASP A 60 13.45 -5.95 0.44
N VAL A 61 12.37 -6.69 0.63
CA VAL A 61 12.16 -7.50 1.84
C VAL A 61 12.36 -8.97 1.45
N PRO A 62 13.20 -9.73 2.18
CA PRO A 62 13.52 -11.14 1.91
C PRO A 62 12.38 -12.11 2.28
N VAL A 63 11.15 -11.63 2.37
CA VAL A 63 9.98 -12.46 2.62
C VAL A 63 9.51 -13.00 1.26
N PRO A 64 9.31 -14.32 1.13
CA PRO A 64 8.83 -14.92 -0.10
C PRO A 64 7.48 -14.32 -0.48
N ASP A 65 7.35 -13.99 -1.76
CA ASP A 65 6.20 -13.32 -2.34
C ASP A 65 4.96 -14.24 -2.26
N PRO A 66 3.81 -13.76 -1.76
CA PRO A 66 2.58 -14.56 -1.70
C PRO A 66 2.11 -15.10 -3.06
N GLU A 67 2.48 -14.48 -4.19
CA GLU A 67 2.16 -15.00 -5.53
C GLU A 67 2.81 -16.36 -5.80
N THR A 68 3.89 -16.69 -5.09
CA THR A 68 4.57 -17.99 -5.22
C THR A 68 4.06 -19.06 -4.27
N SER A 69 3.12 -18.74 -3.37
CA SER A 69 2.60 -19.70 -2.39
C SER A 69 1.07 -19.62 -2.30
N PRO A 70 0.34 -20.40 -3.12
CA PRO A 70 -1.12 -20.47 -3.08
C PRO A 70 -1.54 -21.19 -1.79
N GLY A 71 -1.69 -20.44 -0.71
CA GLY A 71 -2.06 -21.01 0.59
C GLY A 71 -2.29 -19.99 1.71
N ARG A 72 -2.51 -18.72 1.40
CA ARG A 72 -2.73 -17.67 2.42
C ARG A 72 -4.19 -17.44 2.79
N HIS A 73 -5.14 -17.87 1.95
CA HIS A 73 -6.52 -18.03 2.37
C HIS A 73 -6.66 -19.51 2.67
N GLY A 74 -6.83 -19.89 3.94
CA GLY A 74 -7.02 -21.28 4.37
C GLY A 74 -8.32 -21.87 3.84
N GLY A 75 -8.36 -22.10 2.53
CA GLY A 75 -9.36 -22.85 1.81
C GLY A 75 -8.61 -23.79 0.91
N GLU A 76 -8.35 -24.99 1.40
CA GLU A 76 -8.25 -26.15 0.52
C GLU A 76 -9.57 -26.13 -0.27
N ALA A 77 -9.52 -25.97 -1.60
CA ALA A 77 -10.68 -26.29 -2.40
C ALA A 77 -10.78 -27.81 -2.37
N ASP A 78 -11.50 -28.35 -1.38
CA ASP A 78 -11.90 -29.75 -1.35
C ASP A 78 -12.57 -30.07 -2.69
N ALA A 79 -11.97 -30.97 -3.46
CA ALA A 79 -12.48 -31.52 -4.72
C ALA A 79 -12.92 -32.98 -4.52
#